data_AF-A0A6G4WW09-F1
#
_entry.id   AF-A0A6G4WW09-F1
#
_cell.length_a   1.000
_cell.length_b   1.000
_cell.length_c   1.000
_cell.angle_alpha   90.00
_cell.angle_beta   90.00
_cell.angle_gamma   90.00
#
_symmetry.space_group_name_H-M   'P 1'
#
loop_
_entity.id
_entity.type
_entity.pdbx_description
1 polymer ?
#
loop_
_entity_poly.entity_id
_entity_poly.type
_entity_poly.pdbx_seq_one_letter_code
_entity_poly.pdbx_strand_id
1 'polypeptide(L)' 'MAFWTATLERMVRTFAQALIAALGLDSTGVLEAPWGDALSLAGGAAVLALLTAVATSGTGGDGPGVTEAVRERARP' A
#
# COMPACT_ATOMS: atom_id res chain seq x y z
N MET A 1 3.13 9.42 14.90
CA MET A 1 3.94 8.52 14.03
C MET A 1 3.14 7.36 13.43
N ALA A 2 2.03 6.92 14.04
CA ALA A 2 1.22 5.80 13.54
C ALA A 2 0.76 5.94 12.07
N PHE A 3 0.40 7.15 11.62
CA PHE A 3 0.03 7.43 10.23
C PHE A 3 1.11 7.01 9.23
N TRP A 4 2.37 7.37 9.49
CA TRP A 4 3.48 7.06 8.57
C TRP A 4 3.77 5.57 8.52
N THR A 5 3.69 4.87 9.65
CA THR A 5 3.82 3.40 9.70
C THR A 5 2.70 2.71 8.92
N ALA A 6 1.45 3.12 9.13
CA ALA A 6 0.31 2.57 8.39
C ALA A 6 0.38 2.87 6.88
N THR A 7 0.82 4.08 6.53
CA THR A 7 1.04 4.48 5.13
C THR A 7 2.12 3.63 4.48
N LEU A 8 3.26 3.43 5.16
CA LEU A 8 4.35 2.60 4.64
C LEU A 8 3.91 1.14 4.45
N GLU A 9 3.19 0.57 5.42
CA GLU A 9 2.66 -0.79 5.29
C GLU A 9 1.73 -0.90 4.06
N ARG A 10 0.86 0.09 3.85
CA ARG A 10 -0.04 0.12 2.70
C ARG A 10 0.72 0.25 1.39
N MET A 11 1.72 1.13 1.31
CA MET A 11 2.56 1.29 0.13
C MET A 11 3.25 -0.02 -0.26
N VAL A 12 3.88 -0.70 0.71
CA VAL A 12 4.59 -1.97 0.49
C VAL A 12 3.61 -3.07 0.08
N ARG A 13 2.43 -3.13 0.71
CA ARG A 13 1.38 -4.09 0.34
C ARG A 13 0.90 -3.87 -1.09
N THR A 14 0.61 -2.63 -1.47
CA THR A 14 0.20 -2.27 -2.83
C THR A 14 1.29 -2.57 -3.86
N PHE A 15 2.55 -2.27 -3.53
CA PHE A 15 3.70 -2.64 -4.37
C PHE A 15 3.75 -4.15 -4.62
N ALA A 16 3.71 -4.95 -3.56
CA ALA A 16 3.80 -6.41 -3.66
C ALA A 16 2.64 -6.99 -4.48
N GLN A 17 1.41 -6.55 -4.22
CA GLN A 17 0.23 -7.00 -4.95
C GLN A 17 0.30 -6.63 -6.44
N ALA A 18 0.72 -5.42 -6.76
CA ALA A 18 0.88 -4.96 -8.14
C ALA A 18 2.01 -5.70 -8.85
N LEU A 19 3.14 -5.97 -8.17
CA LEU A 19 4.27 -6.71 -8.72
C LEU A 19 3.87 -8.15 -9.05
N ILE A 20 3.17 -8.83 -8.13
CA ILE A 20 2.67 -10.20 -8.34
C ILE A 20 1.72 -10.24 -9.55
N ALA A 21 0.82 -9.26 -9.65
CA ALA A 21 -0.12 -9.18 -10.77
C ALA A 21 0.60 -8.90 -12.10
N ALA A 22 1.58 -7.98 -12.10
CA ALA A 22 2.31 -7.55 -13.29
C ALA A 22 3.25 -8.64 -13.82
N LEU A 23 3.87 -9.42 -12.93
CA LEU A 23 4.73 -10.53 -13.34
C LEU A 23 3.92 -11.62 -14.03
N GLY A 24 2.64 -11.78 -13.68
CA GLY A 24 1.69 -12.66 -14.35
C GLY A 24 2.10 -14.13 -14.31
N LEU A 25 1.11 -15.04 -14.26
CA LEU A 25 1.37 -16.49 -14.21
C LEU A 25 2.02 -17.05 -15.50
N ASP A 26 2.19 -16.21 -16.52
CA ASP A 26 2.64 -16.57 -17.88
C ASP A 26 4.16 -16.45 -18.07
N SER A 27 4.90 -15.99 -17.05
CA SER A 27 6.36 -16.05 -17.07
C SER A 27 6.84 -17.48 -16.74
N THR A 28 7.47 -18.12 -17.72
CA THR A 28 8.02 -19.49 -17.60
C THR A 28 9.23 -19.57 -16.67
N GLY A 29 9.81 -18.42 -16.30
CA GLY A 29 10.96 -18.37 -15.38
C GLY A 29 11.22 -17.00 -14.77
N VAL A 30 11.84 -17.00 -13.58
CA VAL A 30 12.21 -15.81 -12.80
C VAL A 30 13.16 -14.88 -13.56
N LEU A 31 14.02 -15.40 -14.43
CA LEU A 31 14.96 -14.58 -15.21
C LEU A 31 14.35 -13.98 -16.48
N GLU A 32 13.28 -14.59 -17.00
CA GLU A 32 12.60 -14.18 -18.23
C GLU A 32 11.47 -13.19 -17.97
N ALA A 33 11.10 -13.01 -16.69
CA ALA A 33 10.03 -12.12 -16.31
C ALA A 33 10.34 -10.65 -16.71
N PRO A 34 9.32 -9.87 -17.09
CA PRO A 34 9.49 -8.48 -17.54
C PRO A 34 9.74 -7.53 -16.36
N TRP A 35 10.86 -7.70 -15.66
CA TRP A 35 11.17 -7.00 -14.42
C TRP A 35 11.11 -5.48 -14.52
N GLY A 36 11.58 -4.91 -15.65
CA GLY A 36 11.57 -3.47 -15.86
C GLY A 36 10.16 -2.88 -15.78
N ASP A 37 9.25 -3.43 -16.59
CA ASP A 37 7.86 -2.97 -16.64
C ASP A 37 7.10 -3.29 -15.35
N ALA A 38 7.33 -4.49 -14.78
CA ALA A 38 6.66 -4.92 -13.57
C ALA A 38 7.05 -4.08 -12.35
N LEU A 39 8.34 -3.77 -12.17
CA LEU A 39 8.81 -2.90 -11.10
C LEU A 39 8.36 -1.45 -11.29
N SER A 40 8.32 -0.96 -12.54
CA SER A 40 7.80 0.38 -12.85
C SER A 40 6.32 0.51 -12.48
N LEU A 41 5.50 -0.47 -12.87
CA LEU A 41 4.07 -0.50 -12.55
C LEU A 41 3.83 -0.62 -11.03
N ALA A 42 4.53 -1.53 -10.36
CA ALA A 42 4.41 -1.72 -8.92
C ALA A 42 4.87 -0.48 -8.13
N GLY A 43 5.97 0.15 -8.55
CA GLY A 43 6.46 1.40 -7.99
C GLY A 43 5.45 2.54 -8.15
N GLY A 44 4.86 2.68 -9.35
CA GLY A 44 3.77 3.63 -9.60
C GLY A 44 2.57 3.41 -8.68
N ALA A 45 2.14 2.16 -8.50
CA ALA A 45 1.05 1.81 -7.59
C ALA A 45 1.35 2.18 -6.13
N ALA A 46 2.59 1.99 -5.66
CA ALA A 46 3.02 2.38 -4.32
C ALA A 46 2.99 3.92 -4.13
N VAL A 47 3.42 4.68 -5.15
CA VAL A 47 3.34 6.15 -5.13
C VAL A 47 1.88 6.62 -5.09
N LEU A 48 1.00 6.00 -5.88
CA LEU A 48 -0.43 6.31 -5.84
C LEU A 48 -1.04 6.00 -4.47
N ALA A 49 -0.63 4.91 -3.82
CA ALA A 49 -1.06 4.59 -2.46
C ALA A 49 -0.62 5.66 -1.44
N LEU A 50 0.61 6.17 -1.56
CA LEU A 50 1.10 7.28 -0.75
C LEU A 50 0.28 8.56 -0.99
N LEU A 51 0.08 8.96 -2.25
CA LEU A 51 -0.69 10.15 -2.60
C LEU A 51 -2.14 10.05 -2.10
N THR A 52 -2.73 8.85 -2.19
CA THR A 52 -4.06 8.58 -1.64
C THR A 52 -4.07 8.76 -0.14
N ALA A 53 -3.10 8.20 0.59
CA ALA A 53 -3.00 8.34 2.04
C ALA A 53 -2.86 9.80 2.47
N VAL A 54 -2.05 10.58 1.76
CA VAL A 54 -1.90 12.04 1.99
C VAL A 54 -3.22 12.76 1.73
N ALA A 55 -3.87 12.50 0.60
CA ALA A 55 -5.15 13.13 0.24
C ALA A 55 -6.27 12.81 1.24
N THR A 56 -6.24 11.64 1.88
CA THR A 56 -7.25 11.21 2.87
C THR A 56 -6.85 11.45 4.33
N SER A 57 -5.66 11.98 4.59
CA SER A 57 -5.12 12.11 5.96
C SER A 57 -5.89 13.09 6.87
N GLY A 58 -6.79 13.91 6.32
CA GLY A 58 -7.63 14.86 7.06
C GLY A 58 -9.13 14.54 7.07
N THR A 59 -9.57 13.41 6.51
CA THR A 59 -11.00 13.04 6.41
C THR A 59 -11.45 11.99 7.43
N GLY A 60 -10.57 11.55 8.34
CA GLY A 60 -10.87 10.66 9.46
C GLY A 60 -10.15 11.12 10.74
N GLY A 61 -10.77 10.93 11.90
CA GLY A 61 -10.14 11.19 13.21
C GLY A 61 -8.91 10.30 13.44
N ASP A 62 -8.16 10.55 14.52
CA ASP A 62 -6.85 9.96 14.91
C ASP A 62 -6.73 8.42 14.86
N GLY A 63 -6.88 7.84 13.68
CA GLY A 63 -6.89 6.42 13.37
C GLY A 63 -6.52 6.22 11.89
N PRO A 64 -5.98 5.06 11.50
CA PRO A 64 -5.40 4.85 10.18
C PRO A 64 -6.41 4.77 9.02
N GLY A 65 -7.71 5.01 9.28
CA GLY A 65 -8.76 5.06 8.26
C GLY A 65 -9.98 5.87 8.67
N VAL A 66 -10.76 6.31 7.67
CA VAL A 66 -12.00 7.11 7.84
C VAL A 66 -13.04 6.43 8.75
N THR A 67 -13.00 5.11 8.88
CA THR A 67 -13.94 4.30 9.68
C THR A 67 -13.37 3.75 10.99
N GLU A 68 -12.07 3.88 11.24
CA GLU A 68 -11.43 3.34 12.45
C GLU A 68 -11.28 4.44 13.51
N ALA A 69 -12.37 4.68 14.25
CA ALA A 69 -12.24 5.34 15.55
C ALA A 69 -11.46 4.40 16.47
N VAL A 70 -10.35 4.88 17.03
CA VAL A 70 -9.63 4.20 18.11
C VAL A 70 -10.65 3.82 19.19
N ARG A 71 -10.90 2.52 19.36
CA ARG A 71 -11.70 2.03 20.49
C ARG A 71 -10.94 2.42 21.75
N GLU A 72 -11.39 3.48 22.41
CA GLU A 72 -10.92 3.83 23.73
C GLU A 72 -11.22 2.64 24.64
N ARG A 73 -10.16 1.92 25.02
CA ARG A 73 -10.28 0.77 25.92
C ARG A 73 -10.66 1.35 27.28
N ALA A 74 -11.97 1.34 27.58
CA ALA A 74 -12.50 1.70 28.89
C ALA A 74 -11.67 0.98 29.96
N ARG A 75 -10.95 1.77 30.77
CA ARG A 75 -10.31 1.27 31.99
C ARG A 75 -11.39 1.17 33.09
N PRO A 76 -11.29 0.16 33.98
CA PRO A 76 -12.29 -0.15 35.00
C PRO A 76 -12.45 0.98 36.03
#